data_AF-A0A533XW82-F1
#
_entry.id   AF-A0A533XW82-F1
#
_cell.length_a   1.000
_cell.length_b   1.000
_cell.length_c   1.000
_cell.angle_alpha   90.00
_cell.angle_beta   90.00
_cell.angle_gamma   90.00
#
_symmetry.space_group_name_H-M   'P 1'
#
loop_
_entity.id
_entity.type
_entity.pdbx_description
1 polymer ?
#
loop_
_entity_poly.entity_id
_entity_poly.type
_entity_poly.pdbx_seq_one_letter_code
_entity_poly.pdbx_strand_id
1 'polypeptide(L)'
;MLQAIDHGAGFIKDALKFSYLMLRKDGLIVAERGPDVYRVVSEVMVMKGDRRAWLCNETGRPLVGRLDRVRSEATAAFDRWHRGAIVRVEHIERRAGIGRIGRSTHVELIRPIEG
;
A
#
# COMPACT_ATOMS: atom_id res chain seq x y z
N MET A 1 -24.13 -18.99 -12.37
CA MET A 1 -23.57 -19.21 -11.01
C MET A 1 -22.34 -18.33 -10.76
N LEU A 2 -21.28 -18.35 -11.58
CA LEU A 2 -20.12 -17.47 -11.42
C LEU A 2 -20.45 -15.97 -11.51
N GLN A 3 -21.27 -15.56 -12.47
CA GLN A 3 -21.67 -14.14 -12.65
C GLN A 3 -22.39 -13.54 -11.42
N ALA A 4 -23.13 -14.36 -10.67
CA ALA A 4 -23.81 -13.89 -9.45
C ALA A 4 -22.82 -13.69 -8.30
N ILE A 5 -21.77 -14.52 -8.23
CA ILE A 5 -20.68 -14.38 -7.26
C ILE A 5 -19.82 -13.16 -7.61
N ASP A 6 -19.51 -12.96 -8.89
CA ASP A 6 -18.74 -11.80 -9.37
C ASP A 6 -19.46 -10.47 -9.07
N HIS A 7 -20.78 -10.43 -9.28
CA HIS A 7 -21.59 -9.26 -8.94
C HIS A 7 -21.66 -9.03 -7.42
N GLY A 8 -21.87 -10.08 -6.62
CA GLY A 8 -21.88 -9.98 -5.15
C GLY A 8 -20.53 -9.60 -4.54
N ALA A 9 -19.43 -9.92 -5.22
CA ALA A 9 -18.06 -9.55 -4.84
C ALA A 9 -17.59 -8.22 -5.43
N GLY A 10 -18.39 -7.56 -6.30
CA GLY A 10 -18.08 -6.27 -6.90
C GLY A 10 -17.01 -6.31 -8.01
N PHE A 11 -16.85 -7.44 -8.71
CA PHE A 11 -15.90 -7.55 -9.81
C PHE A 11 -16.45 -6.91 -11.10
N ILE A 12 -15.66 -6.01 -11.70
CA ILE A 12 -16.05 -5.19 -12.86
C ILE A 12 -15.58 -5.80 -14.20
N LYS A 13 -14.80 -6.90 -14.19
CA LYS A 13 -14.25 -7.51 -15.43
C LYS A 13 -14.55 -9.00 -15.50
N ASP A 14 -15.09 -9.43 -16.65
CA ASP A 14 -15.34 -10.81 -17.07
C ASP A 14 -14.04 -11.62 -17.29
N ALA A 15 -13.18 -11.69 -16.28
CA ALA A 15 -11.98 -12.52 -16.32
C ALA A 15 -11.78 -13.18 -14.97
N LEU A 16 -11.87 -14.51 -14.96
CA LEU A 16 -11.71 -15.33 -13.78
C LEU A 16 -10.28 -15.20 -13.25
N LYS A 17 -10.11 -14.50 -12.12
CA LYS A 17 -8.82 -14.40 -11.43
C LYS A 17 -8.74 -15.45 -10.34
N PHE A 18 -8.00 -16.53 -10.61
CA PHE A 18 -7.60 -17.45 -9.56
C PHE A 18 -6.52 -16.79 -8.69
N SER A 19 -6.84 -16.57 -7.42
CA SER A 19 -5.87 -16.22 -6.40
C SER A 19 -6.03 -17.17 -5.23
N TYR A 20 -4.91 -17.65 -4.69
CA TYR A 20 -4.92 -18.53 -3.54
C TYR A 20 -5.22 -17.72 -2.28
N LEU A 21 -6.25 -18.13 -1.54
CA LEU A 21 -6.47 -17.65 -0.19
C LEU A 21 -5.66 -18.54 0.77
N MET A 22 -4.61 -17.98 1.36
CA MET A 22 -3.85 -18.64 2.42
C MET A 22 -4.36 -18.17 3.78
N LEU A 23 -4.92 -19.09 4.56
CA LEU A 23 -5.39 -18.84 5.92
C LEU A 23 -4.45 -19.53 6.90
N ARG A 24 -4.00 -18.78 7.91
CA ARG A 24 -3.27 -19.36 9.04
C ARG A 24 -4.27 -19.93 10.05
N LYS A 25 -3.99 -21.13 10.55
CA LYS A 25 -4.83 -21.82 11.56
C LYS A 25 -4.52 -21.40 12.99
N ASP A 26 -3.39 -20.73 13.20
CA ASP A 26 -2.87 -20.33 14.52
C ASP A 26 -3.39 -18.96 14.99
N GLY A 27 -4.26 -18.31 14.22
CA GLY A 27 -4.80 -16.99 14.54
C GLY A 27 -3.80 -15.84 14.44
N LEU A 28 -2.55 -16.10 14.04
CA LEU A 28 -1.53 -15.06 13.90
C LEU A 28 -1.79 -14.22 12.64
N ILE A 29 -1.66 -12.91 12.78
CA ILE A 29 -1.79 -11.94 11.68
C ILE A 29 -0.42 -11.52 11.15
N VAL A 30 -0.35 -11.13 9.88
CA VAL A 30 0.92 -10.71 9.25
C VAL A 30 1.39 -9.35 9.79
N ALA A 31 0.44 -8.47 10.13
CA ALA A 31 0.59 -7.20 10.82
C ALA A 31 -0.79 -6.76 11.36
N GLU A 32 -0.80 -5.84 12.32
CA GLU A 32 -2.03 -5.16 12.76
C GLU A 32 -2.67 -4.40 11.59
N ARG A 33 -4.00 -4.39 11.54
CA ARG A 33 -4.76 -3.65 10.52
C ARG A 33 -5.11 -2.28 11.07
N GLY A 34 -5.17 -1.29 10.19
CA GLY A 34 -5.54 0.07 10.55
C GLY A 34 -5.60 0.99 9.32
N PRO A 35 -6.32 2.11 9.44
CA PRO A 35 -6.51 3.05 8.33
C PRO A 35 -5.19 3.70 7.89
N ASP A 36 -4.16 3.63 8.71
CA ASP A 36 -2.79 4.12 8.50
C ASP A 36 -1.78 2.99 8.16
N VAL A 37 -2.21 1.72 8.18
CA VAL A 37 -1.37 0.57 7.84
C VAL A 37 -1.70 0.10 6.42
N TYR A 38 -0.67 -0.01 5.60
CA TYR A 38 -0.81 -0.32 4.18
C TYR A 38 0.11 -1.45 3.75
N ARG A 39 -0.35 -2.23 2.77
CA ARG A 39 0.53 -3.07 1.96
C ARG A 39 0.99 -2.30 0.74
N VAL A 40 2.29 -2.32 0.46
CA VAL A 40 2.86 -1.84 -0.80
C VAL A 40 2.54 -2.87 -1.89
N VAL A 41 1.84 -2.50 -2.95
CA VAL A 41 1.35 -3.44 -3.98
C VAL A 41 1.96 -3.23 -5.36
N SER A 42 2.91 -2.31 -5.50
CA SER A 42 3.77 -2.13 -6.67
C SER A 42 5.24 -2.05 -6.26
N GLU A 43 6.15 -2.16 -7.21
CA GLU A 43 7.49 -1.60 -7.00
C GLU A 43 7.42 -0.08 -6.83
N VAL A 44 8.44 0.51 -6.19
CA VAL A 44 8.57 1.96 -6.09
C VAL A 44 8.96 2.52 -7.46
N MET A 45 8.09 3.35 -8.02
CA MET A 45 8.32 4.10 -9.25
C MET A 45 9.19 5.31 -8.94
N VAL A 46 10.40 5.33 -9.51
CA VAL A 46 11.33 6.47 -9.39
C VAL A 46 11.14 7.41 -10.58
N MET A 47 10.73 8.63 -10.29
CA MET A 47 10.55 9.72 -11.25
C MET A 47 11.59 10.82 -10.99
N LYS A 48 11.67 11.82 -11.87
CA LYS A 48 12.52 12.99 -11.64
C LYS A 48 12.05 13.77 -10.40
N GLY A 49 12.80 13.67 -9.30
CA GLY A 49 12.54 14.40 -8.05
C GLY A 49 11.37 13.88 -7.21
N ASP A 50 10.83 12.69 -7.52
CA ASP A 50 9.61 12.15 -6.92
C ASP A 50 9.67 10.61 -6.92
N ARG A 51 9.22 9.99 -5.84
CA ARG A 51 9.06 8.53 -5.75
C ARG A 51 7.63 8.18 -5.41
N ARG A 52 7.09 7.13 -6.01
CA ARG A 52 5.68 6.75 -5.86
C ARG A 52 5.50 5.24 -5.70
N ALA A 53 4.48 4.84 -4.96
CA ALA A 53 4.08 3.45 -4.86
C ALA A 53 2.55 3.34 -4.75
N TRP A 54 2.01 2.26 -5.28
CA TRP A 54 0.63 1.87 -4.99
C TRP A 54 0.57 1.21 -3.62
N LEU A 55 -0.31 1.73 -2.76
CA LEU A 55 -0.62 1.17 -1.46
C LEU A 55 -2.00 0.51 -1.52
N CYS A 56 -2.27 -0.39 -0.57
CA CYS A 56 -3.58 -1.01 -0.40
C CYS A 56 -3.87 -1.24 1.09
N ASN A 57 -5.05 -0.85 1.55
CA ASN A 57 -5.63 -1.25 2.83
C ASN A 57 -7.16 -1.30 2.72
N GLU A 58 -7.87 -1.38 3.85
CA GLU A 58 -9.33 -1.39 3.91
C GLU A 58 -9.99 -0.12 3.34
N THR A 59 -9.25 0.99 3.25
CA THR A 59 -9.78 2.27 2.70
C THR A 59 -9.62 2.38 1.19
N GLY A 60 -8.92 1.43 0.56
CA GLY A 60 -8.76 1.33 -0.88
C GLY A 60 -7.30 1.23 -1.33
N ARG A 61 -7.06 1.63 -2.57
CA ARG A 61 -5.77 1.46 -3.25
C ARG A 61 -5.21 2.79 -3.77
N PRO A 62 -4.69 3.68 -2.90
CA PRO A 62 -4.18 4.97 -3.34
C PRO A 62 -2.79 4.85 -3.98
N LEU A 63 -2.53 5.70 -4.98
CA LEU A 63 -1.17 6.01 -5.42
C LEU A 63 -0.60 7.08 -4.50
N VAL A 64 0.51 6.80 -3.84
CA VAL A 64 1.13 7.70 -2.87
C VAL A 64 2.55 8.05 -3.31
N GLY A 65 2.96 9.30 -3.13
CA GLY A 65 4.30 9.74 -3.48
C GLY A 65 4.91 10.75 -2.53
N ARG A 66 6.24 10.80 -2.53
CA ARG A 66 7.07 11.73 -1.76
C ARG A 66 8.05 12.42 -2.71
N LEU A 67 8.07 13.74 -2.70
CA LEU A 67 9.09 14.51 -3.42
C LEU A 67 10.45 14.36 -2.72
N ASP A 68 11.54 14.28 -3.49
CA ASP A 68 12.88 14.11 -2.91
C ASP A 68 13.27 15.31 -2.01
N ARG A 69 12.85 16.53 -2.37
CA ARG A 69 13.08 17.75 -1.59
C ARG A 69 12.37 17.79 -0.23
N VAL A 70 11.39 16.92 0.00
CA VAL A 70 10.67 16.83 1.29
C VAL A 70 11.15 15.65 2.14
N ARG A 71 12.20 14.94 1.70
CA ARG A 71 12.86 13.91 2.50
C ARG A 71 13.29 14.47 3.86
N SER A 72 13.09 13.65 4.87
CA SER A 72 13.37 13.92 6.29
C SER A 72 13.63 12.60 7.00
N GLU A 73 14.03 12.67 8.27
CA GLU A 73 14.15 11.49 9.12
C GLU A 73 12.81 10.76 9.27
N ALA A 74 11.72 11.50 9.53
CA ALA A 74 10.37 10.95 9.67
C ALA A 74 9.87 10.20 8.42
N THR A 75 10.39 10.54 7.24
CA THR A 75 10.00 9.91 5.96
C THR A 75 11.08 8.99 5.39
N ALA A 76 12.17 8.74 6.12
CA ALA A 76 13.32 8.00 5.61
C ALA A 76 12.97 6.53 5.28
N ALA A 77 12.04 5.92 6.03
CA ALA A 77 11.61 4.54 5.78
C ALA A 77 10.98 4.34 4.40
N PHE A 78 10.44 5.40 3.77
CA PHE A 78 9.93 5.37 2.40
C PHE A 78 10.99 4.87 1.40
N ASP A 79 12.26 5.21 1.62
CA ASP A 79 13.35 4.84 0.71
C ASP A 79 13.63 3.33 0.69
N ARG A 80 13.11 2.59 1.67
CA ARG A 80 13.23 1.13 1.80
C ARG A 80 11.98 0.38 1.36
N TRP A 81 10.96 1.07 0.87
CA TRP A 81 9.76 0.41 0.38
C TRP A 81 10.06 -0.45 -0.84
N HIS A 82 9.45 -1.61 -0.88
CA HIS A 82 9.46 -2.54 -2.01
C HIS A 82 8.08 -3.20 -2.11
N ARG A 83 7.79 -3.87 -3.22
CA ARG A 83 6.51 -4.59 -3.37
C ARG A 83 6.33 -5.60 -2.24
N GLY A 84 5.13 -5.62 -1.68
CA GLY A 84 4.67 -6.55 -0.67
C GLY A 84 5.04 -6.20 0.77
N ALA A 85 5.87 -5.18 1.01
CA ALA A 85 6.12 -4.63 2.34
C ALA A 85 4.82 -4.18 3.03
N ILE A 86 4.82 -4.19 4.36
CA ILE A 86 3.77 -3.55 5.17
C ILE A 86 4.35 -2.32 5.85
N VAL A 87 3.66 -1.20 5.72
CA VAL A 87 4.14 0.12 6.12
C VAL A 87 3.06 0.87 6.89
N ARG A 88 3.47 1.73 7.83
CA ARG A 88 2.58 2.70 8.48
C ARG A 88 2.81 4.08 7.87
N VAL A 89 1.74 4.79 7.57
CA VAL A 89 1.76 6.18 7.10
C VAL A 89 0.65 6.94 7.80
N GLU A 90 1.00 7.78 8.77
CA GLU A 90 0.03 8.45 9.64
C GLU A 90 -0.93 9.38 8.87
N HIS A 91 -0.39 10.15 7.92
CA HIS A 91 -1.19 11.11 7.14
C HIS A 91 -0.77 11.14 5.68
N ILE A 92 -1.75 10.94 4.79
CA ILE A 92 -1.58 11.05 3.34
C ILE A 92 -2.43 12.22 2.86
N GLU A 93 -1.77 13.28 2.41
CA GLU A 93 -2.43 14.46 1.85
C GLU A 93 -2.97 14.15 0.45
N ARG A 94 -4.29 14.25 0.22
CA ARG A 94 -4.87 14.04 -1.10
C ARG A 94 -4.65 15.25 -2.01
N ARG A 95 -3.97 15.06 -3.15
CA ARG A 95 -3.74 16.13 -4.13
C ARG A 95 -3.82 15.63 -5.58
N ALA A 96 -4.78 16.13 -6.35
CA ALA A 96 -4.90 15.88 -7.80
C ALA A 96 -4.76 14.39 -8.20
N GLY A 97 -5.45 13.50 -7.47
CA GLY A 97 -5.45 12.06 -7.74
C GLY A 97 -4.25 11.28 -7.20
N ILE A 98 -3.30 11.94 -6.52
CA ILE A 98 -2.14 11.33 -5.89
C ILE A 98 -2.11 11.70 -4.41
N GLY A 99 -1.92 10.71 -3.53
CA GLY A 99 -1.63 10.93 -2.12
C GLY A 99 -0.20 11.42 -1.93
N ARG A 100 0.04 12.36 -1.01
CA ARG A 100 1.35 12.94 -0.76
C ARG A 100 1.78 12.72 0.68
N ILE A 101 3.05 12.32 0.82
CA ILE A 101 3.75 12.25 2.10
C ILE A 101 4.47 13.59 2.28
N GLY A 102 4.04 14.32 3.29
CA GLY A 102 4.65 15.59 3.68
C GLY A 102 5.97 15.39 4.42
N ARG A 103 6.73 16.47 4.61
CA ARG A 103 8.04 16.42 5.28
C ARG A 103 7.94 15.89 6.72
N SER A 104 6.85 16.19 7.42
CA SER A 104 6.61 15.81 8.82
C SER A 104 5.77 14.54 8.96
N THR A 105 5.29 13.94 7.86
CA THR A 105 4.53 12.68 7.92
C THR A 105 5.45 11.58 8.44
N HIS A 106 5.06 10.91 9.52
CA HIS A 106 5.79 9.74 9.99
C HIS A 106 5.50 8.53 9.11
N VAL A 107 6.58 7.89 8.65
CA VAL A 107 6.53 6.69 7.82
C VAL A 107 7.36 5.61 8.49
N GLU A 108 6.75 4.45 8.69
CA GLU A 108 7.39 3.29 9.30
C GLU A 108 7.32 2.08 8.37
N LEU A 109 8.38 1.27 8.36
CA LEU A 109 8.38 -0.04 7.74
C LEU A 109 8.05 -1.07 8.83
N ILE A 110 6.78 -1.50 8.90
CA ILE A 110 6.32 -2.49 9.89
C ILE A 110 6.91 -3.86 9.56
N ARG A 111 6.92 -4.23 8.28
CA ARG A 111 7.40 -5.53 7.85
C ARG A 111 8.03 -5.47 6.46
N PRO A 112 9.33 -5.77 6.31
CA PRO A 112 9.93 -6.02 5.01
C PRO A 112 9.46 -7.39 4.45
N ILE A 113 9.70 -7.63 3.17
CA ILE A 113 9.72 -8.98 2.62
C ILE A 113 11.17 -9.39 2.65
N GLU A 114 11.52 -10.27 3.59
CA GLU A 114 12.72 -11.08 3.46
C GLU A 114 12.43 -12.13 2.39
N GLY A 115 13.32 -12.20 1.39
CA GLY A 115 13.29 -13.23 0.36
C GLY A 115 13.72 -14.58 0.90
#